data_AF-A0A258YE78-F1
#
_entry.id   AF-A0A258YE78-F1
#
_cell.length_a   1.000
_cell.length_b   1.000
_cell.length_c   1.000
_cell.angle_alpha   90.00
_cell.angle_beta   90.00
_cell.angle_gamma   90.00
#
_symmetry.space_group_name_H-M   'P 1'
#
loop_
_entity.id
_entity.type
_entity.pdbx_description
1 polymer ?
#
loop_
_entity_poly.entity_id
_entity_poly.type
_entity_poly.pdbx_seq_one_letter_code
_entity_poly.pdbx_strand_id
1 'polypeptide(L)'
;MELVEFIKYQRRYYGHKQQDLADMAGVGLHFIRNMEQGKKSLQLDKVNQVLAVYKAEMAPMAIHLNKSRTIECLPKRYKDHYRW
;
A
#
# COMPACT_ATOMS: atom_id res chain seq x y z
N MET A 1 1.25 6.01 8.96
CA MET A 1 1.27 4.55 9.12
C MET A 1 1.39 3.98 7.72
N GLU A 2 2.48 3.26 7.47
CA GLU A 2 2.78 2.72 6.14
C GLU A 2 2.06 1.39 5.90
N LEU A 3 1.91 0.99 4.63
CA LEU A 3 1.19 -0.23 4.23
C LEU A 3 1.68 -1.49 4.98
N VAL A 4 2.99 -1.66 5.11
CA VAL A 4 3.61 -2.83 5.75
C VAL A 4 3.28 -2.90 7.24
N GLU A 5 3.32 -1.73 7.90
CA GLU A 5 3.00 -1.61 9.32
C GLU A 5 1.53 -1.93 9.55
N PHE A 6 0.65 -1.45 8.67
CA PHE A 6 -0.78 -1.76 8.70
C PHE A 6 -1.07 -3.25 8.69
N ILE A 7 -0.47 -3.97 7.75
CA ILE A 7 -0.75 -5.40 7.60
C ILE A 7 -0.19 -6.19 8.78
N LYS A 8 1.04 -5.87 9.22
CA LYS A 8 1.63 -6.52 10.39
C LYS A 8 0.82 -6.26 11.66
N TYR A 9 0.32 -5.04 11.83
CA TYR A 9 -0.52 -4.67 12.97
C TYR A 9 -1.82 -5.47 12.96
N GLN A 10 -2.59 -5.42 11.85
CA GLN A 10 -3.85 -6.14 11.73
C GLN A 10 -3.67 -7.65 11.92
N ARG A 11 -2.65 -8.23 11.29
CA ARG A 11 -2.35 -9.66 11.40
C ARG A 11 -2.09 -10.08 12.85
N ARG A 12 -1.34 -9.27 13.61
CA ARG A 12 -1.08 -9.52 15.04
C ARG A 12 -2.33 -9.30 15.90
N TYR A 13 -3.11 -8.28 15.58
CA TYR A 13 -4.35 -7.96 16.29
C TYR A 13 -5.37 -9.11 16.21
N TYR A 14 -5.56 -9.70 15.02
CA TYR A 14 -6.46 -10.84 14.83
C TYR A 14 -5.81 -12.22 15.05
N GLY A 15 -4.51 -12.27 15.38
CA GLY A 15 -3.80 -13.53 15.62
C GLY A 15 -3.61 -14.42 14.39
N HIS A 16 -3.72 -13.89 13.18
CA HIS A 16 -3.58 -14.66 11.93
C HIS A 16 -2.12 -15.03 11.66
N LYS A 17 -1.89 -16.27 11.22
CA LYS A 17 -0.61 -16.65 10.61
C LYS A 17 -0.53 -16.05 9.19
N GLN A 18 0.68 -15.99 8.64
CA GLN A 18 0.87 -15.55 7.25
C GLN A 18 0.10 -16.44 6.26
N GLN A 19 -0.02 -17.73 6.56
CA GLN A 19 -0.78 -18.69 5.75
C GLN A 19 -2.28 -18.36 5.79
N ASP A 20 -2.85 -18.18 6.98
CA ASP A 20 -4.27 -17.86 7.14
C ASP A 20 -4.66 -16.59 6.36
N LEU A 21 -3.82 -15.54 6.42
CA LEU A 21 -4.06 -14.32 5.65
C LEU A 21 -3.98 -14.55 4.13
N ALA A 22 -3.03 -15.39 3.68
CA ALA A 22 -2.89 -15.73 2.27
C ALA A 22 -4.13 -16.48 1.76
N ASP A 23 -4.60 -17.46 2.54
CA ASP A 23 -5.76 -18.28 2.22
C ASP A 23 -7.05 -17.44 2.22
N MET A 24 -7.24 -16.55 3.19
CA MET A 24 -8.38 -15.62 3.25
C MET A 24 -8.41 -14.63 2.07
N ALA A 25 -7.25 -14.11 1.67
CA ALA A 25 -7.14 -13.16 0.57
C ALA A 25 -7.11 -13.83 -0.81
N GLY A 26 -7.03 -15.16 -0.90
CA GLY A 26 -6.89 -15.88 -2.16
C GLY A 26 -5.59 -15.58 -2.90
N VAL A 27 -4.50 -15.34 -2.17
CA VAL A 27 -3.17 -15.04 -2.72
C VAL A 27 -2.13 -16.07 -2.27
N GLY A 28 -1.03 -16.19 -3.02
CA GLY A 28 0.05 -17.09 -2.60
C GLY A 28 0.79 -16.58 -1.35
N LEU A 29 1.21 -17.49 -0.46
CA LEU A 29 1.98 -17.17 0.76
C LEU A 29 3.21 -16.28 0.49
N HIS A 30 3.88 -16.49 -0.64
CA HIS A 30 5.05 -15.69 -1.03
C HIS A 30 4.68 -14.21 -1.26
N PHE A 31 3.45 -13.92 -1.67
CA PHE A 31 2.97 -12.56 -1.82
C PHE A 31 2.87 -11.84 -0.47
N ILE A 32 2.23 -12.47 0.53
CA ILE A 32 2.14 -11.93 1.89
C ILE A 32 3.53 -11.70 2.49
N ARG A 33 4.46 -12.64 2.31
CA ARG A 33 5.84 -12.49 2.78
C ARG A 33 6.56 -11.30 2.13
N ASN A 34 6.50 -11.20 0.81
CA ASN A 34 7.08 -10.06 0.08
C ASN A 34 6.47 -8.73 0.52
N MET A 35 5.16 -8.73 0.76
CA MET A 35 4.43 -7.56 1.23
C MET A 35 4.86 -7.15 2.64
N GLU A 36 4.90 -8.09 3.59
CA GLU A 36 5.37 -7.82 4.96
C GLU A 36 6.88 -7.51 5.03
N GLN A 37 7.68 -7.98 4.07
CA GLN A 37 9.10 -7.63 3.94
C GLN A 37 9.31 -6.25 3.30
N GLY A 38 8.27 -5.61 2.77
CA GLY A 38 8.37 -4.29 2.13
C GLY A 38 9.04 -4.34 0.76
N LYS A 39 8.73 -5.37 -0.04
CA LYS A 39 9.20 -5.44 -1.44
C LYS A 39 8.84 -4.14 -2.18
N LYS A 40 9.83 -3.58 -2.89
CA LYS A 40 9.72 -2.28 -3.59
C LYS A 40 8.56 -2.22 -4.60
N SER A 41 8.21 -3.35 -5.21
CA SER A 41 7.12 -3.45 -6.18
C SER A 41 6.19 -4.62 -5.84
N LEU A 42 4.89 -4.31 -5.83
CA LEU A 42 3.80 -5.25 -5.61
C LEU A 42 2.69 -4.96 -6.64
N GLN A 43 1.93 -5.98 -6.99
CA GLN A 43 0.77 -5.81 -7.88
C GLN A 43 -0.40 -5.23 -7.08
N LEU A 44 -0.88 -4.04 -7.48
CA LEU A 44 -1.91 -3.29 -6.75
C LEU A 44 -3.22 -4.08 -6.54
N ASP A 45 -3.66 -4.83 -7.55
CA ASP A 45 -4.84 -5.69 -7.45
C ASP A 45 -4.73 -6.69 -6.28
N LYS A 46 -3.58 -7.35 -6.18
CA LYS A 46 -3.28 -8.30 -5.10
C LYS A 46 -3.14 -7.61 -3.75
N VAL A 47 -2.61 -6.39 -3.72
CA VAL A 47 -2.59 -5.57 -2.49
C VAL A 47 -4.02 -5.29 -2.02
N ASN A 48 -4.92 -4.90 -2.93
CA ASN A 48 -6.31 -4.63 -2.58
C ASN A 48 -7.07 -5.89 -2.12
N GLN A 49 -6.80 -7.06 -2.71
CA GLN A 49 -7.34 -8.35 -2.23
C GLN A 49 -6.96 -8.62 -0.76
N VAL A 50 -5.70 -8.36 -0.39
CA VAL A 50 -5.22 -8.54 0.99
C VAL A 50 -5.83 -7.51 1.95
N LEU A 51 -5.95 -6.25 1.52
CA LEU A 51 -6.55 -5.20 2.33
C LEU A 51 -8.06 -5.39 2.54
N ALA A 52 -8.76 -5.97 1.56
CA ALA A 52 -10.19 -6.26 1.66
C ALA A 52 -10.54 -7.19 2.83
N VAL A 53 -9.64 -8.11 3.20
CA VAL A 53 -9.78 -8.97 4.40
C VAL A 53 -9.99 -8.13 5.66
N TYR A 54 -9.34 -6.96 5.73
CA TYR A 54 -9.42 -6.02 6.84
C TYR A 54 -10.32 -4.81 6.53
N LYS A 55 -11.22 -4.93 5.54
CA LYS A 55 -12.14 -3.87 5.10
C LYS A 55 -11.42 -2.56 4.76
N ALA A 56 -10.26 -2.66 4.11
CA ALA A 56 -9.45 -1.54 3.68
C ALA A 56 -9.16 -1.62 2.17
N GLU A 57 -8.76 -0.50 1.58
CA GLU A 57 -8.35 -0.39 0.18
C GLU A 57 -7.24 0.65 0.01
N MET A 58 -6.45 0.52 -1.06
CA MET A 58 -5.51 1.57 -1.44
C MET A 58 -6.25 2.73 -2.10
N ALA A 59 -6.00 3.94 -1.62
CA ALA A 59 -6.52 5.17 -2.20
C ALA A 59 -5.36 6.07 -2.67
N PRO A 60 -5.56 6.87 -3.73
CA PRO A 60 -4.62 7.90 -4.11
C PRO A 60 -4.56 8.96 -2.99
N MET A 61 -3.35 9.26 -2.53
CA MET A 61 -3.12 10.35 -1.58
C MET A 61 -2.21 11.39 -2.24
N ALA A 62 -2.49 12.68 -1.98
CA ALA A 62 -1.63 13.75 -2.43
C ALA A 62 -0.22 13.53 -1.89
N ILE A 63 0.77 13.54 -2.78
CA ILE A 63 2.16 13.48 -2.37
C ILE A 63 2.49 14.79 -1.67
N HIS A 64 2.79 14.73 -0.37
CA HIS A 64 3.31 15.87 0.36
C HIS A 64 4.71 16.19 -0.18
N LEU A 65 4.77 17.12 -1.12
CA LEU A 65 6.03 17.66 -1.61
C LEU A 65 6.65 18.47 -0.46
N ASN A 66 7.71 17.93 0.14
CA ASN A 66 8.52 18.68 1.09
C ASN A 66 9.02 19.93 0.36
N LYS A 67 8.87 21.13 0.97
CA LYS A 67 9.07 22.44 0.34
C LYS A 67 10.45 22.61 -0.32
N SER A 68 11.43 21.80 0.09
CA SER A 68 12.81 21.74 -0.41
C SER A 68 13.01 20.93 -1.70
N ARG A 69 12.03 20.10 -2.12
CA ARG A 69 11.98 19.48 -3.45
C ARG A 69 10.97 20.24 -4.26
N THR A 70 11.37 21.43 -4.67
CA THR A 70 10.55 22.36 -5.43
C THR A 70 9.94 21.68 -6.65
N ILE A 71 8.81 22.22 -7.05
CA ILE A 71 7.93 21.97 -8.20
C ILE A 71 8.68 21.73 -9.55
N GLU A 72 10.01 21.80 -9.59
CA GLU A 72 10.88 21.49 -10.71
C GLU A 72 10.78 20.03 -11.19
N CYS A 73 10.59 19.07 -10.28
CA CYS A 73 10.52 17.64 -10.64
C CYS A 73 9.13 17.17 -11.08
N LEU A 74 8.10 18.02 -11.00
CA LEU A 74 6.77 17.67 -11.50
C LEU A 74 6.75 17.79 -13.03
N PRO A 75 6.29 16.76 -13.77
CA PRO A 75 6.05 16.87 -15.21
C PRO A 75 5.17 18.09 -15.48
N LYS A 76 5.54 18.94 -16.46
CA LYS A 76 4.86 20.22 -16.77
C LYS A 76 3.32 20.11 -16.76
N ARG A 77 2.79 18.98 -17.25
CA ARG A 77 1.34 18.69 -17.33
C ARG A 77 0.59 18.76 -16.00
N TYR A 78 1.25 18.55 -14.86
CA TYR A 78 0.64 18.65 -13.53
C TYR A 78 0.68 20.05 -12.94
N LYS A 79 1.46 20.99 -13.51
CA LYS A 79 1.54 22.37 -13.03
C LYS A 79 0.30 23.19 -13.38
N ASP A 80 -0.38 22.82 -14.47
CA ASP A 80 -1.51 23.57 -15.01
C ASP A 80 -2.86 23.17 -14.37
N HIS A 81 -2.92 22.03 -13.66
CA HIS A 81 -4.17 21.47 -13.11
C HIS A 81 -4.51 21.90 -11.66
N TYR A 82 -3.58 22.54 -10.94
CA TYR A 82 -3.80 23.03 -9.56
C TYR A 82 -3.83 24.55 -9.48
N ARG A 83 -4.39 25.20 -10.51
CA ARG A 83 -4.64 26.65 -10.54
C ARG A 83 -6.14 26.91 -10.40
N TRP A 84 -6.67 26.63 -9.22
CA TRP A 84 -7.93 27.18 -8.71
C TRP A 84 -7.61 27.91 -7.41
#